data_AF-A0A212SP09-F1
#
_entry.id   AF-A0A212SP09-F1
#
_cell.length_a   1.000
_cell.length_b   1.000
_cell.length_c   1.000
_cell.angle_alpha   90.00
_cell.angle_beta   90.00
_cell.angle_gamma   90.00
#
_symmetry.space_group_name_H-M   'P 1'
#
loop_
_entity.id
_entity.type
_entity.pdbx_description
1 polymer ?
#
loop_
_entity_poly.entity_id
_entity_poly.type
_entity_poly.pdbx_seq_one_letter_code
_entity_poly.pdbx_strand_id
1 'polypeptide(L)'
;MTHHPVNSSREAAGNTAAEGLLLDVISAELDVRRALALQLGTTTRSTLDEAASSLRREIIAFMGEVFAVESQLAPSDRSFQLEVAHLVDNPPRPAAYSHEVYAHVRAQARVLRKLIAMKRQPEGSPAGPAADRPPLPIRPRPSRTTEVSERTGTYVVPSGLASPLPERDE
;
A
#
# COMPACT_ATOMS: atom_id res chain seq x y z
N MET A 1 -54.56 -17.78 -47.36
CA MET A 1 -54.45 -17.25 -45.99
C MET A 1 -54.04 -18.40 -45.08
N THR A 2 -52.75 -18.52 -44.80
CA THR A 2 -52.19 -19.50 -43.87
C THR A 2 -50.92 -18.88 -43.30
N HIS A 3 -50.96 -18.61 -42.01
CA HIS A 3 -49.93 -17.89 -41.26
C HIS A 3 -48.76 -18.83 -40.92
N HIS A 4 -47.52 -18.36 -41.16
CA HIS A 4 -46.32 -18.95 -40.58
C HIS A 4 -46.23 -18.54 -39.10
N PRO A 5 -46.02 -19.47 -38.15
CA PRO A 5 -45.61 -19.09 -36.81
C PRO A 5 -44.11 -18.75 -36.82
N VAL A 6 -43.81 -17.49 -36.50
CA VAL A 6 -42.49 -17.01 -36.09
C VAL A 6 -42.16 -17.68 -34.76
N ASN A 7 -41.26 -18.65 -34.77
CA ASN A 7 -40.74 -19.20 -33.52
C ASN A 7 -39.69 -18.23 -32.99
N SER A 8 -40.08 -17.47 -31.97
CA SER A 8 -39.27 -16.51 -31.23
C SER A 8 -38.08 -17.21 -30.57
N SER A 9 -36.88 -17.05 -31.14
CA SER A 9 -35.62 -17.28 -30.41
C SER A 9 -35.41 -16.17 -29.39
N ARG A 10 -36.15 -16.20 -28.29
CA ARG A 10 -35.94 -15.28 -27.17
C ARG A 10 -36.33 -15.94 -25.86
N GLU A 11 -35.52 -16.90 -25.43
CA GLU A 11 -35.47 -17.32 -24.02
C GLU A 11 -34.28 -18.27 -23.79
N ALA A 12 -33.09 -17.69 -23.77
CA ALA A 12 -31.90 -18.26 -23.15
C ALA A 12 -30.96 -17.13 -22.71
N ALA A 13 -31.52 -16.10 -22.08
CA ALA A 13 -30.77 -15.11 -21.32
C ALA A 13 -31.13 -15.31 -19.84
N GLY A 14 -30.84 -16.51 -19.34
CA GLY A 14 -31.02 -16.88 -17.94
C GLY A 14 -29.75 -17.58 -17.47
N ASN A 15 -29.10 -16.97 -16.48
CA ASN A 15 -28.12 -17.57 -15.57
C ASN A 15 -26.66 -17.78 -16.03
N THR A 16 -25.99 -16.73 -16.52
CA THR A 16 -24.50 -16.70 -16.52
C THR A 16 -23.90 -15.40 -15.95
N ALA A 17 -24.66 -14.61 -15.19
CA ALA A 17 -24.22 -13.32 -14.67
C ALA A 17 -24.01 -13.28 -13.14
N ALA A 18 -23.75 -14.42 -12.51
CA ALA A 18 -23.52 -14.52 -11.06
C ALA A 18 -22.39 -15.50 -10.70
N GLU A 19 -21.44 -15.73 -11.61
CA GLU A 19 -20.10 -16.10 -11.18
C GLU A 19 -19.44 -14.81 -10.71
N GLY A 20 -19.66 -14.47 -9.43
CA GLY A 20 -18.79 -13.52 -8.76
C GLY A 20 -17.36 -14.01 -8.99
N LEU A 21 -16.58 -13.24 -9.76
CA LEU A 21 -15.19 -13.54 -10.05
C LEU A 21 -14.47 -13.67 -8.71
N LEU A 22 -14.33 -14.90 -8.23
CA LEU A 22 -13.54 -15.20 -7.05
C LEU A 22 -12.17 -14.58 -7.30
N LEU A 23 -11.79 -13.65 -6.42
CA LEU A 23 -10.49 -12.98 -6.53
C LEU A 23 -9.39 -14.03 -6.60
N ASP A 24 -8.60 -13.99 -7.67
CA ASP A 24 -7.45 -14.87 -7.81
C ASP A 24 -6.29 -14.34 -6.96
N VAL A 25 -6.28 -14.76 -5.71
CA VAL A 25 -5.26 -14.36 -4.74
C VAL A 25 -3.86 -14.82 -5.15
N ILE A 26 -3.74 -15.95 -5.85
CA ILE A 26 -2.43 -16.48 -6.25
C ILE A 26 -1.82 -15.60 -7.34
N SER A 27 -2.61 -15.25 -8.35
CA SER A 27 -2.18 -14.34 -9.42
C SER A 27 -1.87 -12.95 -8.87
N ALA A 28 -2.70 -12.40 -7.99
CA ALA A 28 -2.45 -11.10 -7.37
C ALA A 28 -1.15 -11.08 -6.53
N GLU A 29 -0.84 -12.16 -5.80
CA GLU A 29 0.43 -12.27 -5.07
C GLU A 29 1.65 -12.38 -5.99
N LEU A 30 1.48 -13.02 -7.14
CA LEU A 30 2.52 -13.12 -8.15
C LEU A 30 2.79 -11.75 -8.78
N ASP A 31 1.76 -10.98 -9.08
CA ASP A 31 1.87 -9.61 -9.59
C ASP A 31 2.51 -8.66 -8.57
N VAL A 32 2.15 -8.76 -7.29
CA VAL A 32 2.83 -8.03 -6.21
C VAL A 32 4.33 -8.36 -6.20
N ARG A 33 4.70 -9.64 -6.26
CA ARG A 33 6.11 -10.06 -6.25
C ARG A 33 6.86 -9.53 -7.48
N ARG A 34 6.27 -9.62 -8.66
CA ARG A 34 6.84 -9.06 -9.91
C ARG A 34 7.07 -7.57 -9.79
N ALA A 35 6.06 -6.81 -9.37
CA ALA A 35 6.16 -5.36 -9.21
C ALA A 35 7.20 -4.94 -8.17
N LEU A 36 7.32 -5.67 -7.06
CA LEU A 36 8.32 -5.38 -6.03
C LEU A 36 9.75 -5.76 -6.45
N ALA A 37 9.91 -6.66 -7.42
CA ALA A 37 11.21 -7.07 -7.98
C ALA A 37 11.74 -6.11 -9.06
N LEU A 38 10.91 -5.20 -9.57
CA LEU A 38 11.35 -4.16 -10.50
C LEU A 38 12.44 -3.29 -9.87
N GLN A 39 13.41 -2.88 -10.67
CA GLN A 39 14.53 -2.04 -10.24
C GLN A 39 14.52 -0.73 -11.01
N LEU A 40 14.65 0.38 -10.27
CA LEU A 40 14.79 1.70 -10.85
C LEU A 40 16.12 1.77 -11.62
N GLY A 41 16.08 2.27 -12.86
CA GLY A 41 17.25 2.40 -13.74
C GLY A 41 17.41 1.26 -14.76
N THR A 42 16.87 0.06 -14.48
CA THR A 42 16.84 -1.05 -15.45
C THR A 42 15.45 -1.29 -16.03
N THR A 43 14.40 -0.85 -15.33
CA THR A 43 13.01 -0.97 -15.78
C THR A 43 12.64 0.22 -16.66
N THR A 44 12.02 -0.04 -17.82
CA THR A 44 11.54 1.01 -18.73
C THR A 44 10.26 1.65 -18.19
N ARG A 45 9.94 2.85 -18.69
CA ARG A 45 8.71 3.54 -18.30
C ARG A 45 7.45 2.77 -18.71
N SER A 46 7.41 2.21 -19.92
CA SER A 46 6.26 1.43 -20.39
C SER A 46 5.97 0.23 -19.48
N THR A 47 7.00 -0.50 -19.04
CA THR A 47 6.85 -1.62 -18.09
C THR A 47 6.30 -1.16 -16.74
N LEU A 48 6.66 0.04 -16.28
CA LEU A 48 6.10 0.61 -15.06
C LEU A 48 4.62 1.00 -15.23
N ASP A 49 4.24 1.58 -16.37
CA ASP A 49 2.86 1.97 -16.64
C ASP A 49 1.94 0.75 -16.80
N GLU A 50 2.42 -0.33 -17.43
CA GLU A 50 1.74 -1.62 -17.50
C GLU A 50 1.54 -2.23 -16.11
N ALA A 51 2.60 -2.26 -15.29
CA ALA A 51 2.52 -2.76 -13.92
C ALA A 51 1.54 -1.92 -13.07
N ALA A 52 1.57 -0.60 -13.20
CA ALA A 52 0.66 0.30 -12.50
C ALA A 52 -0.80 0.03 -12.88
N SER A 53 -1.06 -0.15 -14.17
CA SER A 53 -2.40 -0.44 -14.69
C SER A 53 -2.91 -1.81 -14.23
N SER A 54 -2.05 -2.82 -14.22
CA SER A 54 -2.41 -4.17 -13.75
C SER A 54 -2.72 -4.15 -12.26
N LEU A 55 -1.82 -3.61 -11.44
CA LEU A 55 -2.02 -3.50 -9.98
C LEU A 55 -3.25 -2.68 -9.63
N ARG A 56 -3.53 -1.59 -10.36
CA ARG A 56 -4.73 -0.77 -10.12
C ARG A 56 -6.01 -1.58 -10.30
N ARG A 57 -6.10 -2.41 -11.35
CA ARG A 57 -7.28 -3.27 -11.58
C ARG A 57 -7.46 -4.27 -10.44
N GLU A 58 -6.39 -4.93 -10.03
CA GLU A 58 -6.41 -5.87 -8.90
C GLU A 58 -6.83 -5.16 -7.60
N ILE A 59 -6.26 -3.98 -7.30
CA ILE A 59 -6.63 -3.21 -6.12
C ILE A 59 -8.12 -2.87 -6.12
N ILE A 60 -8.69 -2.41 -7.24
CA ILE A 60 -10.11 -2.10 -7.34
C ILE A 60 -10.97 -3.34 -7.07
N ALA A 61 -10.61 -4.49 -7.65
CA ALA A 61 -11.32 -5.74 -7.42
C ALA A 61 -11.25 -6.17 -5.96
N PHE A 62 -10.06 -6.15 -5.35
CA PHE A 62 -9.86 -6.48 -3.94
C PHE A 62 -10.56 -5.50 -2.99
N MET A 63 -10.59 -4.20 -3.31
CA MET A 63 -11.32 -3.20 -2.51
C MET A 63 -12.80 -3.51 -2.45
N GLY A 64 -13.43 -3.82 -3.59
CA GLY A 64 -14.86 -4.12 -3.66
C GLY A 64 -15.26 -5.31 -2.78
N GLU A 65 -14.35 -6.27 -2.62
CA GLU A 65 -14.55 -7.49 -1.83
C GLU A 65 -14.16 -7.35 -0.35
N VAL A 66 -13.06 -6.65 -0.06
CA VAL A 66 -12.56 -6.48 1.33
C VAL A 66 -13.40 -5.46 2.09
N PHE A 67 -13.89 -4.42 1.41
CA PHE A 67 -14.66 -3.34 2.02
C PHE A 67 -16.17 -3.42 1.72
N ALA A 68 -16.67 -4.56 1.22
CA ALA A 68 -18.07 -4.75 0.82
C ALA A 68 -19.07 -4.41 1.94
N VAL A 69 -18.70 -4.67 3.20
CA VAL A 69 -19.55 -4.44 4.37
C VAL A 69 -18.93 -3.38 5.27
N GLU A 70 -19.11 -2.10 4.90
CA GLU A 70 -18.49 -0.97 5.61
C GLU A 70 -18.84 -0.90 7.10
N SER A 71 -20.03 -1.39 7.50
CA SER A 71 -20.49 -1.36 8.89
C SER A 71 -19.68 -2.25 9.83
N GLN A 72 -18.88 -3.17 9.30
CA GLN A 72 -18.03 -4.10 10.07
C GLN A 72 -16.57 -3.67 10.12
N LEU A 73 -16.19 -2.60 9.42
CA LEU A 73 -14.81 -2.16 9.36
C LEU A 73 -14.38 -1.49 10.67
N ALA A 74 -13.21 -1.92 11.18
CA ALA A 74 -12.56 -1.17 12.25
C ALA A 74 -12.19 0.24 11.75
N PRO A 75 -12.11 1.25 12.64
CA PRO A 75 -11.74 2.62 12.25
C PRO A 75 -10.44 2.71 11.44
N SER A 76 -9.45 1.87 11.75
CA SER A 76 -8.19 1.78 11.00
C SER A 76 -8.35 1.27 9.58
N ASP A 77 -9.31 0.37 9.35
CA ASP A 77 -9.58 -0.21 8.03
C ASP A 77 -10.34 0.79 7.15
N ARG A 78 -11.19 1.62 7.76
CA ARG A 78 -11.83 2.75 7.07
C ARG A 78 -10.83 3.83 6.65
N SER A 79 -9.90 4.20 7.52
CA SER A 79 -8.82 5.12 7.15
C SER A 79 -7.96 4.54 6.02
N PHE A 80 -7.66 3.24 6.10
CA PHE A 80 -6.94 2.56 5.04
C PHE A 80 -7.73 2.53 3.73
N GLN A 81 -9.03 2.25 3.75
CA GLN A 81 -9.90 2.31 2.56
C GLN A 81 -9.79 3.67 1.85
N LEU A 82 -9.79 4.78 2.60
CA LEU A 82 -9.59 6.13 2.06
C LEU A 82 -8.20 6.32 1.44
N GLU A 83 -7.15 5.83 2.09
CA GLU A 83 -5.79 5.86 1.54
C GLU A 83 -5.69 5.07 0.23
N VAL A 84 -6.33 3.90 0.15
CA VAL A 84 -6.36 3.10 -1.07
C VAL A 84 -7.12 3.81 -2.17
N ALA A 85 -8.30 4.37 -1.88
CA ALA A 85 -9.08 5.14 -2.84
C ALA A 85 -8.26 6.32 -3.39
N HIS A 86 -7.62 7.09 -2.50
CA HIS A 86 -6.75 8.19 -2.90
C HIS A 86 -5.62 7.73 -3.84
N LEU A 87 -4.96 6.61 -3.52
CA LEU A 87 -3.91 6.05 -4.36
C LEU A 87 -4.42 5.64 -5.76
N VAL A 88 -5.61 5.04 -5.85
CA VAL A 88 -6.21 4.57 -7.11
C VAL A 88 -6.70 5.72 -7.99
N ASP A 89 -7.22 6.78 -7.36
CA ASP A 89 -7.83 7.93 -8.03
C ASP A 89 -6.80 8.98 -8.44
N ASN A 90 -5.59 8.92 -7.88
CA ASN A 90 -4.52 9.89 -8.14
C ASN A 90 -3.30 9.19 -8.76
N PRO A 91 -3.41 8.69 -10.00
CA PRO A 91 -2.26 8.15 -10.71
C PRO A 91 -1.26 9.29 -11.04
N PRO A 92 0.03 8.96 -11.19
CA PRO A 92 1.02 9.93 -11.66
C PRO A 92 0.62 10.52 -13.01
N ARG A 93 0.95 11.80 -13.22
CA ARG A 93 0.65 12.49 -14.48
C ARG A 93 1.39 11.82 -15.65
N PRO A 94 0.89 11.90 -16.89
CA PRO A 94 1.58 11.35 -18.05
C PRO A 94 3.02 11.85 -18.20
N ALA A 95 3.28 13.10 -17.83
CA ALA A 95 4.61 13.73 -17.87
C ALA A 95 5.47 13.49 -16.60
N ALA A 96 4.98 12.71 -15.63
CA ALA A 96 5.73 12.40 -14.40
C ALA A 96 7.06 11.70 -14.72
N TYR A 97 8.09 11.94 -13.92
CA TYR A 97 9.36 11.24 -14.09
C TYR A 97 9.23 9.74 -13.77
N SER A 98 10.12 8.91 -14.33
CA SER A 98 10.10 7.45 -14.12
C SER A 98 10.20 7.04 -12.65
N HIS A 99 10.90 7.82 -11.82
CA HIS A 99 11.02 7.54 -10.39
C HIS A 99 9.69 7.73 -9.63
N GLU A 100 8.85 8.68 -10.05
CA GLU A 100 7.53 8.90 -9.46
C GLU A 100 6.59 7.74 -9.75
N VAL A 101 6.56 7.27 -11.01
CA VAL A 101 5.77 6.08 -11.37
C VAL A 101 6.30 4.83 -10.70
N TYR A 102 7.62 4.66 -10.62
CA TYR A 102 8.21 3.56 -9.87
C TYR A 102 7.79 3.56 -8.39
N ALA A 103 7.80 4.73 -7.74
CA ALA A 103 7.33 4.86 -6.36
C ALA A 103 5.82 4.54 -6.23
N HIS A 104 5.02 4.98 -7.20
CA HIS A 104 3.59 4.68 -7.24
C HIS A 104 3.30 3.18 -7.40
N VAL A 105 3.97 2.49 -8.33
CA VAL A 105 3.88 1.03 -8.50
C VAL A 105 4.24 0.30 -7.21
N ARG A 106 5.30 0.73 -6.51
CA ARG A 106 5.70 0.15 -5.22
C ARG A 106 4.65 0.38 -4.14
N ALA A 107 4.01 1.54 -4.11
CA ALA A 107 2.91 1.84 -3.20
C ALA A 107 1.69 0.95 -3.49
N GLN A 108 1.28 0.83 -4.76
CA GLN A 108 0.20 -0.04 -5.19
C GLN A 108 0.47 -1.51 -4.82
N ALA A 109 1.68 -2.01 -5.07
CA ALA A 109 2.04 -3.39 -4.72
C ALA A 109 1.96 -3.65 -3.20
N ARG A 110 2.35 -2.68 -2.36
CA ARG A 110 2.22 -2.79 -0.89
C ARG A 110 0.77 -2.78 -0.44
N VAL A 111 -0.05 -1.92 -1.03
CA VAL A 111 -1.48 -1.83 -0.76
C VAL A 111 -2.18 -3.13 -1.15
N LEU A 112 -1.94 -3.64 -2.36
CA LEU A 112 -2.50 -4.91 -2.82
C LEU A 112 -2.09 -6.06 -1.89
N ARG A 113 -0.83 -6.10 -1.44
CA ARG A 113 -0.37 -7.09 -0.46
C ARG A 113 -1.16 -7.03 0.86
N LYS A 114 -1.48 -5.84 1.34
CA LYS A 114 -2.29 -5.66 2.56
C LYS A 114 -3.74 -6.08 2.32
N LEU A 115 -4.34 -5.73 1.18
CA LEU A 115 -5.70 -6.16 0.82
C LEU A 115 -5.80 -7.69 0.72
N ILE A 116 -4.81 -8.34 0.11
CA ILE A 116 -4.70 -9.81 0.07
C ILE A 116 -4.66 -10.38 1.48
N ALA A 117 -3.85 -9.80 2.38
CA ALA A 117 -3.77 -10.24 3.76
C ALA A 117 -5.10 -10.08 4.50
N MET A 118 -5.82 -8.97 4.29
CA MET A 118 -7.15 -8.74 4.87
C MET A 118 -8.17 -9.74 4.35
N LYS A 119 -8.21 -10.03 3.04
CA LYS A 119 -9.13 -11.03 2.46
C LYS A 119 -8.86 -12.45 2.98
N ARG A 120 -7.61 -12.76 3.33
CA ARG A 120 -7.20 -14.06 3.88
C ARG A 120 -7.46 -14.20 5.37
N GLN A 121 -7.70 -13.12 6.13
CA GLN A 121 -8.07 -13.25 7.53
C GLN A 121 -9.49 -13.82 7.61
N PRO A 122 -9.70 -15.02 8.19
CA PRO A 122 -11.05 -15.47 8.47
C PRO A 122 -11.66 -14.55 9.54
N GLU A 123 -12.91 -14.16 9.31
CA GLU A 123 -13.79 -13.52 10.30
C GLU A 123 -13.70 -14.30 11.64
N GLY A 124 -12.93 -13.80 12.61
CA GLY A 124 -12.87 -14.38 13.96
C GLY A 124 -11.52 -14.88 14.49
N SER A 125 -10.38 -14.54 13.88
CA SER A 125 -9.09 -14.73 14.55
C SER A 125 -8.62 -13.42 15.19
N PRO A 126 -8.75 -13.22 16.53
CA PRO A 126 -8.07 -12.11 17.17
C PRO A 126 -6.58 -12.34 16.96
N ALA A 127 -5.90 -11.38 16.33
CA ALA A 127 -4.46 -11.37 16.25
C ALA A 127 -3.87 -11.31 17.67
N GLY A 128 -3.74 -12.48 18.30
CA GLY A 128 -2.89 -12.66 19.46
C GLY A 128 -1.46 -12.25 19.09
N PRO A 129 -0.68 -11.73 20.05
CA PRO A 129 0.68 -11.31 19.76
C PRO A 129 1.43 -12.51 19.18
N ALA A 130 2.16 -12.29 18.09
CA ALA A 130 2.98 -13.29 17.42
C ALA A 130 3.99 -13.89 18.42
N ALA A 131 3.59 -14.95 19.11
CA ALA A 131 4.30 -15.52 20.26
C ALA A 131 5.42 -16.49 19.87
N ASP A 132 5.75 -16.61 18.59
CA ASP A 132 6.65 -17.67 18.12
C ASP A 132 7.75 -17.18 17.16
N ARG A 133 7.97 -15.87 17.10
CA ARG A 133 9.16 -15.34 16.43
C ARG A 133 10.28 -15.20 17.46
N PRO A 134 11.39 -15.94 17.33
CA PRO A 134 12.54 -15.71 18.20
C PRO A 134 12.97 -14.24 18.06
N PRO A 135 13.29 -13.56 19.18
CA PRO A 135 13.66 -12.15 19.14
C PRO A 135 14.84 -11.96 18.20
N LEU A 136 14.74 -10.96 17.32
CA LEU A 136 15.85 -10.58 16.45
C LEU A 136 17.06 -10.24 17.34
N PRO A 137 18.29 -10.61 16.94
CA PRO A 137 19.48 -10.30 17.71
C PRO A 137 19.59 -8.79 17.90
N ILE A 138 19.41 -8.35 19.14
CA ILE A 138 19.61 -6.97 19.57
C ILE A 138 21.10 -6.70 19.41
N ARG A 139 21.48 -5.91 18.40
CA ARG A 139 22.85 -5.38 18.35
C ARG A 139 23.04 -4.52 19.59
N PRO A 140 24.10 -4.75 20.39
CA PRO A 140 24.40 -3.88 21.52
C PRO A 140 24.56 -2.44 21.00
N ARG A 141 23.74 -1.53 21.52
CA ARG A 141 23.98 -0.10 21.35
C ARG A 141 25.33 0.23 21.99
N PRO A 142 26.20 1.02 21.34
CA PRO A 142 27.37 1.54 22.02
C PRO A 142 26.91 2.38 23.22
N SER A 143 27.17 1.87 24.42
CA SER A 143 26.98 2.59 25.67
C SER A 143 27.87 3.82 25.64
N ARG A 144 27.27 4.99 25.45
CA ARG A 144 27.96 6.26 25.62
C ARG A 144 28.15 6.44 27.12
N THR A 145 29.34 6.19 27.61
CA THR A 145 29.76 6.46 28.98
C THR A 145 29.58 7.96 29.22
N THR A 146 28.56 8.33 29.97
CA THR A 146 28.52 9.60 30.69
C THR A 146 28.70 9.28 32.15
N GLU A 147 29.96 9.06 32.53
CA GLU A 147 30.40 9.43 33.87
C GLU A 147 30.34 10.95 33.93
N VAL A 148 29.30 11.51 34.55
CA VAL A 148 29.37 12.87 35.07
C VAL A 148 28.82 12.84 36.48
N SER A 149 29.79 12.69 37.36
CA SER A 149 29.85 13.17 38.74
C SER A 149 28.84 14.26 39.06
N GLU A 150 28.10 14.03 40.13
CA GLU A 150 27.44 15.06 40.91
C GLU A 150 28.47 16.13 41.31
N ARG A 151 28.29 17.37 40.85
CA ARG A 151 28.58 18.60 41.61
C ARG A 151 28.18 19.83 40.79
N THR A 152 27.19 20.52 41.33
CA THR A 152 27.03 21.99 41.39
C THR A 152 27.02 22.76 40.07
N GLY A 153 25.92 23.50 39.85
CA GLY A 153 25.55 24.11 38.59
C GLY A 153 26.63 24.97 37.91
N THR A 154 26.76 24.77 36.60
CA THR A 154 27.06 25.81 35.61
C THR A 154 26.50 25.34 34.27
N TYR A 155 25.61 26.12 33.67
CA TYR A 155 24.97 25.82 32.39
C TYR A 155 26.00 25.96 31.25
N VAL A 156 26.25 24.90 30.49
CA VAL A 156 27.16 24.92 29.33
C VAL A 156 26.31 24.87 28.05
N VAL A 157 26.38 25.95 27.28
CA VAL A 157 25.72 26.07 25.97
C VAL A 157 26.55 25.33 24.91
N PRO A 158 25.97 24.47 24.07
CA PRO A 158 26.68 23.83 22.97
C PRO A 158 27.00 24.88 21.89
N SER A 159 28.29 25.21 21.75
CA SER A 159 28.83 26.11 20.73
C SER A 159 28.64 25.53 19.33
N GLY A 160 27.61 25.99 18.63
CA GLY A 160 27.33 25.61 17.24
C GLY A 160 26.55 26.64 16.43
N LEU A 161 26.31 27.84 16.97
CA LEU A 161 25.68 28.94 16.24
C LEU A 161 26.68 30.08 16.12
N ALA A 162 26.97 30.42 14.87
CA ALA A 162 27.87 31.47 14.46
C ALA A 162 27.53 32.82 15.13
N SER A 163 28.55 33.50 15.62
CA SER A 163 28.49 34.90 16.04
C SER A 163 28.07 35.79 14.86
N PRO A 164 27.12 36.73 15.01
CA PRO A 164 27.13 37.93 14.21
C PRO A 164 28.22 38.89 14.71
N LEU A 165 28.98 39.46 13.76
CA LEU A 165 30.00 40.48 13.99
C LEU A 165 29.43 41.72 14.70
N PRO A 166 30.27 42.48 15.43
CA PRO A 166 29.88 43.75 16.03
C PRO A 166 29.76 44.86 14.97
N GLU A 167 28.62 45.55 14.93
CA GLU A 167 28.57 46.92 14.41
C GLU A 167 29.35 47.83 15.35
N ARG A 168 30.29 48.58 14.78
CA ARG A 168 30.92 49.73 15.42
C ARG A 168 29.90 50.85 15.43
N ASP A 169 29.74 51.52 16.57
CA ASP A 169 29.41 52.94 16.60
C ASP A 169 30.23 53.62 17.71
N GLU A 170 30.91 54.69 17.26
CA GLU A 170 31.58 55.80 17.96
C GLU A 170 32.83 55.55 18.83
#